data_AF-A0A8T5FNK0-F1
#
_entry.id   AF-A0A8T5FNK0-F1
#
_cell.length_a   1.000
_cell.length_b   1.000
_cell.length_c   1.000
_cell.angle_alpha   90.00
_cell.angle_beta   90.00
_cell.angle_gamma   90.00
#
_symmetry.space_group_name_H-M   'P 1'
#
loop_
_entity.id
_entity.type
_entity.pdbx_description
1 polymer ?
#
loop_
_entity_poly.entity_id
_entity_poly.type
_entity_poly.pdbx_seq_one_letter_code
_entity_poly.pdbx_strand_id
1 'polypeptide(L)'
;MSMCKVCHIDSKKHSTKQWRLHQQKLKCTFCGKNSLEHSVELWDTHQKAVPTNVKLGTVRKGFGPETLAKIVKWNTVIVNGKESPFHVEYIPVYMSCKICESAISSTEVNLADVLDSNCFQCFADMTDQEYSWHSKPWWTINSGKYKE
;
A
#
# COMPACT_ATOMS: atom_id res chain seq x y z
N MET A 1 -9.46 33.11 -8.23
CA MET A 1 -8.93 32.02 -7.40
C MET A 1 -9.72 30.77 -7.76
N SER A 2 -9.08 29.63 -8.02
CA SER A 2 -9.78 28.41 -8.42
C SER A 2 -9.83 27.42 -7.28
N MET A 3 -11.03 27.00 -6.91
CA MET A 3 -11.23 25.94 -5.92
C MET A 3 -10.87 24.58 -6.53
N CYS A 4 -10.15 23.75 -5.79
CA CYS A 4 -9.97 22.35 -6.18
C CYS A 4 -11.31 21.63 -6.10
N LYS A 5 -11.70 20.92 -7.16
CA LYS A 5 -12.94 20.12 -7.17
C LYS A 5 -12.89 18.87 -6.28
N VAL A 6 -11.71 18.53 -5.76
CA VAL A 6 -11.45 17.26 -5.06
C VAL A 6 -11.46 17.49 -3.55
N CYS A 7 -10.63 18.40 -3.07
CA CYS A 7 -10.51 18.71 -1.65
C CYS A 7 -11.22 20.00 -1.24
N HIS A 8 -11.84 20.73 -2.18
CA HIS A 8 -12.49 22.02 -1.92
C HIS A 8 -11.58 23.04 -1.22
N ILE A 9 -10.26 22.92 -1.41
CA ILE A 9 -9.26 23.86 -0.92
C ILE A 9 -8.88 24.81 -2.07
N ASP A 10 -8.53 26.05 -1.73
CA ASP A 10 -8.06 27.03 -2.71
C ASP A 10 -6.74 26.59 -3.37
N SER A 11 -6.60 26.86 -4.66
CA SER A 11 -5.35 26.66 -5.42
C SER A 11 -4.09 27.20 -4.73
N LYS A 12 -4.17 28.31 -3.98
CA LYS A 12 -3.03 28.91 -3.26
C LYS A 12 -2.56 28.11 -2.06
N LYS A 13 -3.43 27.27 -1.48
CA LYS A 13 -3.10 26.39 -0.35
C LYS A 13 -2.59 25.02 -0.81
N HIS A 14 -2.55 24.77 -2.11
CA HIS A 14 -1.96 23.55 -2.64
C HIS A 14 -0.46 23.71 -2.87
N SER A 15 0.29 22.63 -2.66
CA SER A 15 1.57 22.49 -3.36
C SER A 15 1.32 22.31 -4.85
N THR A 16 2.25 22.76 -5.69
CA THR A 16 2.16 22.61 -7.15
C THR A 16 1.95 21.15 -7.57
N LYS A 17 2.56 20.22 -6.84
CA LYS A 17 2.46 18.77 -7.10
C LYS A 17 1.08 18.21 -6.73
N GLN A 18 0.55 18.57 -5.56
CA GLN A 18 -0.79 18.14 -5.14
C GLN A 18 -1.87 18.66 -6.09
N TRP A 19 -1.77 19.92 -6.49
CA TRP A 19 -2.70 20.51 -7.46
C TRP A 19 -2.69 19.75 -8.79
N ARG A 20 -1.51 19.42 -9.32
CA ARG A 20 -1.37 18.62 -10.54
C ARG A 20 -1.96 17.22 -10.39
N LEU A 21 -1.68 16.53 -9.29
CA LEU A 21 -2.24 15.19 -9.01
C LEU A 21 -3.77 15.21 -9.01
N HIS A 22 -4.38 16.22 -8.38
CA HIS A 22 -5.83 16.38 -8.35
C HIS A 22 -6.45 16.71 -9.73
N GLN A 23 -5.69 17.34 -10.64
CA GLN A 23 -6.18 17.65 -11.99
C GLN A 23 -6.06 16.48 -12.96
N GLN A 24 -4.96 15.71 -12.88
CA GLN A 24 -4.62 14.71 -13.89
C GLN A 24 -5.41 13.40 -13.76
N LYS A 25 -6.08 13.15 -12.62
CA LYS A 25 -6.88 11.94 -12.34
C LYS A 25 -6.17 10.64 -12.73
N LEU A 26 -4.85 10.60 -12.52
CA LEU A 26 -4.02 9.45 -12.89
C LEU A 26 -4.39 8.25 -12.03
N LYS A 27 -4.16 7.03 -12.54
CA LYS A 27 -4.22 5.83 -11.70
C LYS A 27 -2.84 5.56 -11.13
N CYS A 28 -2.77 5.27 -9.84
CA CYS A 28 -1.54 4.83 -9.20
C CYS A 28 -1.17 3.44 -9.71
N THR A 29 0.02 3.29 -10.27
CA THR A 29 0.53 2.01 -10.79
C THR A 29 0.61 0.91 -9.72
N PHE A 30 0.84 1.30 -8.46
CA PHE A 30 1.01 0.36 -7.36
C PHE A 30 -0.33 -0.20 -6.84
N CYS A 31 -1.27 0.68 -6.48
CA CYS A 31 -2.52 0.30 -5.83
C CYS A 31 -3.75 0.34 -6.75
N GLY A 32 -3.63 0.84 -7.98
CA GLY A 32 -4.71 0.94 -8.96
C GLY A 32 -5.74 2.04 -8.71
N LYS A 33 -5.69 2.71 -7.55
CA LYS A 33 -6.62 3.79 -7.15
C LYS A 33 -6.33 5.11 -7.86
N ASN A 34 -7.29 6.03 -7.83
CA ASN A 34 -7.13 7.34 -8.47
C ASN A 34 -6.17 8.25 -7.68
N SER A 35 -5.45 9.14 -8.36
CA SER A 35 -4.60 10.18 -7.77
C SER A 35 -5.37 11.12 -6.84
N LEU A 36 -6.70 11.20 -6.98
CA LEU A 36 -7.56 11.94 -6.03
C LEU A 36 -7.57 11.35 -4.62
N GLU A 37 -7.32 10.05 -4.49
CA GLU A 37 -7.30 9.34 -3.21
C GLU A 37 -5.91 9.37 -2.54
N HIS A 38 -4.93 10.04 -3.15
CA HIS A 38 -3.57 10.07 -2.66
C HIS A 38 -3.19 11.45 -2.13
N SER A 39 -2.57 11.48 -0.95
CA SER A 39 -1.67 12.58 -0.61
C SER A 39 -0.42 12.52 -1.51
N VAL A 40 0.32 13.62 -1.59
CA VAL A 40 1.57 13.66 -2.36
C VAL A 40 2.58 12.64 -1.83
N GLU A 41 2.65 12.50 -0.50
CA GLU A 41 3.55 11.59 0.19
C GLU A 41 3.17 10.13 -0.06
N LEU A 42 1.88 9.81 0.00
CA LEU A 42 1.38 8.46 -0.32
C LEU A 42 1.67 8.11 -1.77
N TRP A 43 1.41 9.05 -2.68
CA TRP A 43 1.70 8.88 -4.11
C TRP A 43 3.17 8.54 -4.34
N ASP A 44 4.08 9.34 -3.77
CA ASP A 44 5.52 9.13 -3.93
C ASP A 44 6.00 7.82 -3.32
N THR A 45 5.45 7.46 -2.16
CA THR A 45 5.75 6.20 -1.48
C THR A 45 5.34 5.01 -2.34
N HIS A 46 4.13 5.04 -2.91
CA HIS A 46 3.65 4.00 -3.82
C HIS A 46 4.48 3.92 -5.10
N GLN A 47 4.83 5.06 -5.71
CA GLN A 47 5.68 5.07 -6.91
C GLN A 47 7.08 4.51 -6.65
N LYS A 48 7.66 4.78 -5.47
CA LYS A 48 8.96 4.20 -5.07
C LYS A 48 8.91 2.68 -4.93
N ALA A 49 7.76 2.12 -4.54
CA ALA A 49 7.58 0.68 -4.38
C ALA A 49 7.44 -0.06 -5.73
N VAL A 50 7.17 0.65 -6.84
CA VAL A 50 7.04 0.04 -8.16
C VAL A 50 8.43 -0.33 -8.70
N PRO A 51 8.70 -1.61 -9.01
CA PRO A 51 9.99 -1.99 -9.57
C PRO A 51 10.15 -1.46 -10.99
N THR A 52 11.34 -0.96 -11.31
CA THR A 52 11.69 -0.43 -12.64
C THR A 52 12.23 -1.54 -13.55
N ASN A 53 12.08 -1.37 -14.86
CA ASN A 53 12.62 -2.29 -15.89
C ASN A 53 12.15 -3.75 -15.79
N VAL A 54 10.99 -4.01 -15.18
CA VAL A 54 10.37 -5.33 -15.13
C VAL A 54 9.00 -5.33 -15.79
N LYS A 55 8.60 -6.47 -16.34
CA LYS A 55 7.24 -6.64 -16.86
C LYS A 55 6.28 -6.73 -15.67
N LEU A 56 5.29 -5.86 -15.66
CA LEU A 56 4.29 -5.78 -14.61
C LEU A 56 2.96 -6.35 -15.07
N GLY A 57 2.22 -6.91 -14.13
CA GLY A 57 0.83 -7.29 -14.28
C GLY A 57 0.13 -7.20 -12.92
N THR A 58 -1.12 -7.59 -12.88
CA THR A 58 -1.90 -7.68 -11.64
C THR A 58 -2.22 -9.14 -11.34
N VAL A 59 -2.27 -9.48 -10.06
CA VAL A 59 -2.64 -10.81 -9.60
C VAL A 59 -3.56 -10.69 -8.39
N ARG A 60 -4.54 -11.59 -8.31
CA ARG A 60 -5.39 -11.75 -7.13
C ARG A 60 -4.99 -13.02 -6.40
N LYS A 61 -4.46 -12.88 -5.18
CA LYS A 61 -4.09 -14.03 -4.35
C LYS A 61 -5.26 -14.41 -3.43
N GLY A 62 -5.87 -15.57 -3.70
CA GLY A 62 -7.03 -16.06 -2.97
C GLY A 62 -8.20 -15.07 -3.03
N PHE A 63 -8.80 -14.78 -1.87
CA PHE A 63 -9.92 -13.83 -1.76
C PHE A 63 -9.49 -12.37 -1.55
N GLY A 64 -8.18 -12.10 -1.48
CA GLY A 64 -7.64 -10.77 -1.26
C GLY A 64 -7.90 -9.77 -2.40
N PRO A 65 -7.47 -8.51 -2.22
CA PRO A 65 -7.52 -7.51 -3.28
C PRO A 65 -6.57 -7.87 -4.43
N GLU A 66 -6.82 -7.24 -5.58
CA GLU A 66 -5.89 -7.29 -6.70
C GLU A 66 -4.61 -6.50 -6.36
N THR A 67 -3.44 -7.10 -6.57
CA THR A 67 -2.15 -6.49 -6.25
C THR A 67 -1.24 -6.46 -7.46
N LEU A 68 -0.37 -5.44 -7.52
CA LEU A 68 0.69 -5.38 -8.53
C LEU A 68 1.63 -6.58 -8.37
N ALA A 69 2.06 -7.16 -9.49
CA ALA A 69 3.00 -8.27 -9.51
C ALA A 69 4.04 -8.10 -10.63
N LYS A 70 5.27 -8.53 -10.35
CA LYS A 70 6.29 -8.73 -11.37
C LYS A 70 6.04 -10.06 -12.08
N ILE A 71 6.13 -10.05 -13.40
CA ILE A 71 6.01 -11.24 -14.23
C ILE A 71 7.41 -11.77 -14.50
N VAL A 72 7.72 -12.95 -13.97
CA VAL A 72 9.03 -13.60 -14.14
C VAL A 72 8.85 -14.82 -15.06
N LYS A 73 9.68 -14.91 -16.10
CA LYS A 73 9.81 -16.12 -16.91
C LYS A 73 10.95 -16.97 -16.35
N TRP A 74 10.63 -18.16 -15.90
CA TRP A 74 11.59 -19.12 -15.35
C TRP A 74 12.16 -20.02 -16.44
N ASN A 75 13.39 -20.49 -16.24
CA ASN A 75 14.05 -21.46 -17.11
C ASN A 75 13.54 -22.87 -16.77
N THR A 76 12.33 -23.21 -17.23
CA THR A 76 11.74 -24.54 -17.01
C THR A 76 12.10 -25.52 -18.13
N VAL A 77 12.14 -26.82 -17.80
CA VAL A 77 12.34 -27.90 -18.78
C VAL A 77 11.22 -27.91 -19.84
N ILE A 78 11.62 -28.13 -21.10
CA ILE A 78 10.70 -28.35 -22.22
C ILE A 78 10.42 -29.85 -22.29
N VAL A 79 9.15 -30.24 -22.14
CA VAL A 79 8.73 -31.64 -22.23
C VAL A 79 7.88 -31.81 -23.47
N ASN A 80 8.26 -32.72 -24.37
CA ASN A 80 7.55 -33.00 -25.63
C ASN A 80 7.32 -31.75 -26.50
N GLY A 81 8.32 -30.87 -26.60
CA GLY A 81 8.24 -29.64 -27.40
C GLY A 81 7.31 -28.56 -26.84
N LYS A 82 6.78 -28.73 -25.63
CA LYS A 82 5.93 -27.74 -24.95
C LYS A 82 6.65 -27.14 -23.74
N GLU A 83 6.58 -25.83 -23.60
CA GLU A 83 7.01 -25.14 -22.37
C GLU A 83 6.11 -25.57 -21.20
N SER A 84 6.69 -25.73 -20.01
CA SER A 84 5.93 -26.05 -18.80
C SER A 84 4.88 -24.97 -18.52
N PRO A 85 3.66 -25.30 -18.06
CA PRO A 85 2.68 -24.30 -17.63
C PRO A 85 3.20 -23.34 -16.55
N PHE A 86 4.23 -23.76 -15.81
CA PHE A 86 4.87 -23.00 -14.72
C PHE A 86 6.05 -22.15 -15.19
N HIS A 87 6.24 -21.96 -16.50
CA HIS A 87 7.32 -21.14 -17.05
C HIS A 87 7.14 -19.63 -16.75
N VAL A 88 5.93 -19.18 -16.39
CA VAL A 88 5.65 -17.79 -16.00
C VAL A 88 5.05 -17.76 -14.60
N GLU A 89 5.63 -16.94 -13.72
CA GLU A 89 5.11 -16.69 -12.38
C GLU A 89 4.84 -15.19 -12.17
N TYR A 90 3.72 -14.91 -11.48
CA TYR A 90 3.36 -13.58 -11.01
C TYR A 90 3.75 -13.46 -9.55
N ILE A 91 4.80 -12.70 -9.26
CA ILE A 91 5.29 -12.49 -7.90
C ILE A 91 4.78 -11.13 -7.42
N PRO A 92 3.92 -11.07 -6.38
CA PRO A 92 3.38 -9.80 -5.91
C PRO A 92 4.48 -8.85 -5.44
N VAL A 93 4.26 -7.56 -5.69
CA VAL A 93 5.10 -6.48 -5.20
C VAL A 93 4.55 -6.06 -3.84
N TYR A 94 5.35 -6.27 -2.80
CA TYR A 94 5.03 -5.87 -1.43
C TYR A 94 5.84 -4.64 -1.04
N MET A 95 5.29 -3.83 -0.13
CA MET A 95 6.04 -2.83 0.62
C MET A 95 6.50 -3.43 1.95
N SER A 96 7.59 -2.90 2.49
CA SER A 96 8.15 -3.30 3.78
C SER A 96 8.12 -2.13 4.77
N CYS A 97 7.99 -2.46 6.06
CA CYS A 97 8.16 -1.52 7.15
C CYS A 97 9.59 -0.97 7.15
N LYS A 98 9.77 0.34 7.35
CA LYS A 98 11.12 0.96 7.42
C LYS A 98 11.94 0.49 8.63
N ILE A 99 11.27 0.11 9.74
CA ILE A 99 11.95 -0.24 10.99
C ILE A 99 12.25 -1.73 11.09
N CYS A 100 11.23 -2.58 10.92
CA CYS A 100 11.38 -4.03 11.11
C CYS A 100 11.52 -4.82 9.80
N GLU A 101 11.51 -4.14 8.65
CA GLU A 101 11.68 -4.70 7.30
C GLU A 101 10.64 -5.76 6.88
N SER A 102 9.67 -6.06 7.75
CA SER A 102 8.59 -7.00 7.48
C SER A 102 7.63 -6.44 6.44
N ALA A 103 7.05 -7.32 5.63
CA ALA A 103 6.02 -6.95 4.66
C ALA A 103 4.81 -6.34 5.37
N ILE A 104 4.35 -5.19 4.89
CA ILE A 104 3.19 -4.49 5.44
C ILE A 104 1.90 -4.88 4.71
N SER A 105 0.81 -4.88 5.46
CA SER A 105 -0.54 -5.20 4.99
C SER A 105 -1.08 -4.15 4.03
N SER A 106 -2.15 -4.49 3.30
CA SER A 106 -2.83 -3.54 2.40
C SER A 106 -3.35 -2.30 3.12
N THR A 107 -3.77 -2.41 4.38
CA THR A 107 -4.21 -1.26 5.18
C THR A 107 -3.05 -0.33 5.51
N GLU A 108 -1.93 -0.88 5.97
CA GLU A 108 -0.72 -0.10 6.28
C GLU A 108 -0.16 0.56 5.02
N VAL A 109 -0.18 -0.13 3.88
CA VAL A 109 0.16 0.42 2.56
C VAL A 109 -0.71 1.62 2.18
N ASN A 110 -2.02 1.54 2.44
CA ASN A 110 -2.96 2.61 2.12
C ASN A 110 -2.82 3.83 3.05
N LEU A 111 -2.24 3.64 4.24
CA LEU A 111 -2.00 4.66 5.26
C LEU A 111 -0.51 4.99 5.39
N ALA A 112 0.31 4.67 4.39
CA ALA A 112 1.76 4.77 4.49
C ALA A 112 2.28 6.22 4.62
N ASP A 113 1.48 7.21 4.23
CA ASP A 113 1.75 8.63 4.50
C ASP A 113 1.54 8.98 5.98
N VAL A 114 0.50 8.45 6.61
CA VAL A 114 0.22 8.65 8.04
C VAL A 114 1.19 7.86 8.92
N LEU A 115 1.48 6.61 8.54
CA LEU A 115 2.34 5.70 9.30
C LEU A 115 3.83 5.88 9.00
N ASP A 116 4.19 6.83 8.12
CA ASP A 116 5.54 7.01 7.58
C ASP A 116 6.15 5.70 7.02
N SER A 117 5.33 4.87 6.36
CA SER A 117 5.70 3.54 5.85
C SER A 117 6.18 2.55 6.92
N ASN A 118 5.71 2.70 8.15
CA ASN A 118 5.92 1.72 9.22
C ASN A 118 4.70 0.78 9.34
N CYS A 119 4.92 -0.42 9.86
CA CYS A 119 3.81 -1.27 10.30
C CYS A 119 3.16 -0.66 11.55
N PHE A 120 1.91 -1.05 11.84
CA PHE A 120 1.15 -0.53 12.96
C PHE A 120 1.86 -0.74 14.30
N GLN A 121 2.55 -1.87 14.46
CA GLN A 121 3.30 -2.14 15.68
C GLN A 121 4.45 -1.14 15.86
N CYS A 122 5.32 -1.00 14.86
CA CYS A 122 6.44 -0.05 14.94
C CYS A 122 5.95 1.40 15.06
N PHE A 123 4.87 1.77 14.37
CA PHE A 123 4.30 3.11 14.50
C PHE A 123 3.75 3.37 15.90
N ALA A 124 3.10 2.38 16.52
CA ALA A 124 2.62 2.50 17.89
C ALA A 124 3.78 2.63 18.88
N ASP A 125 4.83 1.81 18.74
CA ASP A 125 6.04 1.88 19.55
C ASP A 125 6.73 3.26 19.44
N MET A 126 6.74 3.87 18.25
CA MET A 126 7.30 5.22 18.03
C MET A 126 6.48 6.35 18.65
N THR A 127 5.18 6.12 18.87
CA THR A 127 4.24 7.15 19.33
C THR A 127 3.77 6.90 20.76
N ASP A 128 4.41 5.96 21.46
CA ASP A 128 4.02 5.47 22.79
C ASP A 128 2.54 5.05 22.87
N GLN A 129 2.00 4.54 21.77
CA GLN A 129 0.63 4.03 21.69
C GLN A 129 0.61 2.53 21.97
N GLU A 130 -0.50 2.07 22.54
CA GLU A 130 -0.69 0.65 22.78
C GLU A 130 -1.03 -0.07 21.46
N TYR A 131 -0.14 -0.95 21.00
CA TYR A 131 -0.44 -1.88 19.94
C TYR A 131 -1.02 -3.19 20.49
N SER A 132 -2.25 -3.48 20.12
CA SER A 132 -2.85 -4.78 20.41
C SER A 132 -3.43 -5.33 19.11
N TRP A 133 -2.84 -6.42 18.60
CA TRP A 133 -3.28 -7.07 17.36
C TRP A 133 -4.76 -7.44 17.42
N HIS A 134 -5.24 -7.80 18.61
CA HIS A 134 -6.65 -7.78 19.00
C HIS A 134 -6.68 -6.90 20.24
N SER A 135 -7.50 -5.84 20.25
CA SER A 135 -7.84 -5.07 21.46
C SER A 135 -7.78 -6.00 22.65
N LYS A 136 -6.87 -5.76 23.60
CA LYS A 136 -6.81 -6.51 24.87
C LYS A 136 -8.24 -6.83 25.23
N PRO A 137 -8.60 -8.10 25.44
CA PRO A 137 -9.99 -8.42 25.69
C PRO A 137 -10.55 -7.48 26.76
N TRP A 138 -11.78 -6.99 26.63
CA TRP A 138 -12.26 -5.88 27.47
C TRP A 138 -12.05 -6.14 28.99
N TRP A 139 -12.00 -7.41 29.39
CA TRP A 139 -11.68 -7.83 30.75
C TRP A 139 -10.24 -7.55 31.23
N THR A 140 -9.29 -7.33 30.34
CA THR A 140 -7.90 -6.96 30.66
C THR A 140 -7.67 -5.46 30.83
N ILE A 141 -8.56 -4.60 30.30
CA ILE A 141 -8.38 -3.14 30.33
C ILE A 141 -8.95 -2.52 31.62
N ASN A 142 -9.95 -3.16 32.26
CA ASN A 142 -10.58 -2.71 33.52
C ASN A 142 -10.70 -3.83 34.57
N SER A 143 -9.84 -4.85 34.53
CA SER A 143 -9.95 -6.06 35.38
C SER A 143 -11.35 -6.72 35.33
N GLY A 144 -12.04 -6.64 34.18
CA GLY A 144 -13.36 -7.22 33.99
C GLY A 144 -14.53 -6.47 34.62
N LYS A 145 -14.33 -5.25 35.13
CA LYS A 145 -15.40 -4.47 35.77
C LYS A 145 -16.00 -3.44 34.82
N TYR A 146 -17.32 -3.52 34.60
CA TYR A 146 -18.07 -2.37 34.08
C TYR A 146 -18.07 -1.28 35.15
N LYS A 147 -17.83 -0.02 34.77
CA LYS A 147 -18.07 1.11 35.68
C LYS A 147 -19.58 1.22 35.87
N GLU A 148 -20.02 1.10 37.11
CA GLU A 148 -21.37 1.47 37.55
C GLU A 148 -21.58 2.99 37.42
#